data_AF-A0A1D6K5J5-F1
#
_entry.id   AF-A0A1D6K5J5-F1
#
_cell.length_a   1.000
_cell.length_b   1.000
_cell.length_c   1.000
_cell.angle_alpha   90.00
_cell.angle_beta   90.00
_cell.angle_gamma   90.00
#
_symmetry.space_group_name_H-M   'P 1'
#
loop_
_entity.id
_entity.type
_entity.pdbx_description
1 polymer ?
#
loop_
_entity_poly.entity_id
_entity_poly.type
_entity_poly.pdbx_seq_one_letter_code
_entity_poly.pdbx_strand_id
1 'polypeptide(L)'
;MDSTALQYENQKLVQQLEVQKSEMHALERKFKELSDDQCSYDKTLISLNKLWNQLIDDLVLLGVRAGGDLDNLQALDHEELSEESLESCPSEEIFLLRLLKTNNIRDNSDTSLLKFVEEALAFRSSATVTLMKSLQETISSQQARSESLSLALNGQKSNEDVIVALRNHNDCLKEVAENASQAISIINEKHKRYLDEIEAFKSNHSRELQEIKRISGELEESIAELEESQRKLVVLQLQRHGSVMDASGANAVNGGISTHKSSDKSMSWQDLKDAVDAAKTLAGNRLLELHQTQEDNLILSKELGDLEGQLKDEKYVLVSKPYMILNDKLQHLNAEIERYRGLVEVLQE
;
A
#
# COMPACT_ATOMS: atom_id res chain seq x y z
N MET A 1 15.41 54.03 30.14
CA MET A 1 15.21 52.60 29.86
C MET A 1 16.45 52.16 29.11
N ASP A 2 17.31 51.37 29.74
CA ASP A 2 18.66 51.08 29.24
C ASP A 2 18.62 50.07 28.10
N SER A 3 19.14 50.47 26.93
CA SER A 3 19.27 49.63 25.73
C SER A 3 20.01 48.31 26.01
N THR A 4 20.95 48.34 26.94
CA THR A 4 21.74 47.19 27.38
C THR A 4 20.92 46.15 28.15
N ALA A 5 19.93 46.58 28.95
CA ALA A 5 19.04 45.67 29.67
C ALA A 5 18.10 44.92 28.69
N LEU A 6 17.59 45.63 27.68
CA LEU A 6 16.73 45.06 26.63
C LEU A 6 17.49 44.07 25.75
N GLN A 7 18.78 44.33 25.50
CA GLN A 7 19.65 43.45 24.72
C GLN A 7 19.98 42.17 25.49
N TYR A 8 20.20 42.26 26.81
CA TYR A 8 20.39 41.10 27.67
C TYR A 8 19.13 40.21 27.74
N GLU A 9 17.94 40.83 27.85
CA GLU A 9 16.67 40.10 27.88
C GLU A 9 16.38 39.40 26.55
N ASN A 10 16.62 40.06 25.41
CA ASN A 10 16.53 39.44 24.09
C ASN A 10 17.50 38.25 23.94
N GLN A 11 18.74 38.39 24.41
CA GLN A 11 19.72 37.30 24.33
C GLN A 11 19.27 36.08 25.14
N LYS A 12 18.66 36.30 26.31
CA LYS A 12 18.10 35.24 27.15
C LYS A 12 16.91 34.55 26.48
N LEU A 13 16.01 35.30 25.85
CA LEU A 13 14.87 34.74 25.11
C LEU A 13 15.34 33.92 23.90
N VAL A 14 16.35 34.38 23.16
CA VAL A 14 16.94 33.63 22.05
C VAL A 14 17.55 32.31 22.53
N GLN A 15 18.26 32.31 23.66
CA GLN A 15 18.79 31.08 24.25
C GLN A 15 17.67 30.10 24.66
N GLN A 16 16.59 30.59 25.27
CA GLN A 16 15.43 29.76 25.61
C GLN A 16 14.75 29.16 24.38
N LEU A 17 14.63 29.96 23.30
CA LEU A 17 14.03 29.52 22.04
C LEU A 17 14.90 28.45 21.37
N GLU A 18 16.23 28.59 21.41
CA GLU A 18 17.15 27.59 20.87
C GLU A 18 17.08 26.27 21.67
N VAL A 19 16.98 26.34 23.00
CA VAL A 19 16.77 25.15 23.85
C VAL A 19 15.46 24.45 23.50
N GLN A 20 14.34 25.19 23.44
CA GLN A 20 13.04 24.62 23.08
C GLN A 20 13.02 24.02 21.67
N LYS A 21 13.68 24.67 20.71
CA LYS A 21 13.84 24.15 19.35
C LYS A 21 14.60 22.82 19.34
N SER A 22 15.67 22.72 20.13
CA SER A 22 16.44 21.47 20.25
C SER A 22 15.62 20.34 20.89
N GLU A 23 14.80 20.65 21.91
CA GLU A 23 13.89 19.70 22.56
C GLU A 23 12.78 19.24 21.61
N MET A 24 12.20 20.18 20.84
CA MET A 24 11.20 19.88 19.81
C MET A 24 11.75 18.92 18.76
N HIS A 25 12.94 19.17 18.21
CA HIS A 25 13.57 18.26 17.26
C HIS A 25 13.92 16.89 17.86
N ALA A 26 14.25 16.83 19.15
CA ALA A 26 14.45 15.56 19.84
C ALA A 26 13.14 14.76 19.98
N LEU A 27 12.02 15.44 20.27
CA LEU A 27 10.69 14.82 20.33
C LEU A 27 10.20 14.39 18.95
N GLU A 28 10.37 15.22 17.92
CA GLU A 28 10.06 14.85 16.53
C GLU A 28 10.81 13.59 16.09
N ARG A 29 12.11 13.49 16.44
CA ARG A 29 12.90 12.29 16.16
C ARG A 29 12.34 11.06 16.87
N LYS A 30 12.03 11.17 18.18
CA LYS A 30 11.43 10.07 18.95
C LYS A 30 10.06 9.66 18.41
N PHE A 31 9.24 10.62 17.99
CA PHE A 31 7.95 10.34 17.39
C PHE A 31 8.11 9.55 16.09
N LYS A 32 9.06 9.96 15.24
CA LYS A 32 9.38 9.24 14.01
C LYS A 32 9.87 7.82 14.30
N GLU A 33 10.80 7.65 15.24
CA GLU A 33 11.28 6.32 15.66
C GLU A 33 10.14 5.42 16.12
N LEU A 34 9.25 5.91 17.00
CA LEU A 34 8.08 5.15 17.46
C LEU A 34 7.09 4.83 16.34
N SER A 35 6.90 5.76 15.39
CA SER A 35 6.04 5.54 14.24
C SER A 35 6.61 4.46 13.31
N ASP A 36 7.92 4.45 13.09
CA ASP A 36 8.60 3.45 12.28
C ASP A 36 8.55 2.08 12.97
N ASP A 37 8.78 2.02 14.28
CA ASP A 37 8.65 0.82 15.10
C ASP A 37 7.22 0.25 15.04
N GLN A 38 6.20 1.10 15.20
CA GLN A 38 4.80 0.68 15.07
C GLN A 38 4.50 0.14 13.67
N CYS A 39 4.95 0.81 12.61
CA CYS A 39 4.77 0.33 11.24
C CYS A 39 5.40 -1.05 11.04
N SER A 40 6.57 -1.31 11.65
CA SER A 40 7.22 -2.62 11.60
C SER A 40 6.42 -3.71 12.33
N TYR A 41 5.81 -3.35 13.46
CA TYR A 41 4.95 -4.23 14.24
C TYR A 41 3.66 -4.56 13.49
N ASP A 42 3.01 -3.56 12.92
CA ASP A 42 1.80 -3.70 12.11
C ASP A 42 2.02 -4.63 10.91
N LYS A 43 3.15 -4.47 10.21
CA LYS A 43 3.56 -5.38 9.12
C LYS A 43 3.70 -6.82 9.61
N THR A 44 4.34 -7.02 10.77
CA THR A 44 4.51 -8.35 11.37
C THR A 44 3.17 -8.99 11.68
N LEU A 45 2.23 -8.20 12.21
CA LEU A 45 0.89 -8.66 12.55
C LEU A 45 0.08 -9.05 11.30
N ILE A 46 0.13 -8.23 10.24
CA ILE A 46 -0.49 -8.54 8.95
C ILE A 46 0.07 -9.86 8.39
N SER A 47 1.40 -10.03 8.43
CA SER A 47 2.05 -11.28 8.01
C SER A 47 1.60 -12.48 8.83
N LEU A 48 1.49 -12.34 10.15
CA LEU A 48 1.02 -13.41 11.03
C LEU A 48 -0.42 -13.82 10.69
N ASN A 49 -1.30 -12.86 10.41
CA ASN A 49 -2.65 -13.19 9.98
C ASN A 49 -2.68 -13.98 8.68
N LYS A 50 -1.91 -13.55 7.68
CA LYS A 50 -1.84 -14.22 6.38
C LYS A 50 -1.39 -15.67 6.55
N LEU A 51 -0.36 -15.90 7.36
CA LEU A 51 0.12 -17.25 7.68
C LEU A 51 -0.93 -18.09 8.41
N TRP A 52 -1.69 -17.49 9.32
CA TRP A 52 -2.75 -18.21 10.04
C TRP A 52 -3.94 -18.54 9.13
N ASN A 53 -4.37 -17.62 8.26
CA ASN A 53 -5.39 -17.89 7.25
C ASN A 53 -4.94 -19.02 6.31
N GLN A 54 -3.68 -18.98 5.85
CA GLN A 54 -3.11 -20.06 5.05
C GLN A 54 -3.11 -21.41 5.80
N LEU A 55 -2.79 -21.41 7.09
CA LEU A 55 -2.87 -22.62 7.91
C LEU A 55 -4.30 -23.17 7.95
N ILE A 56 -5.31 -22.31 8.09
CA ILE A 56 -6.72 -22.72 8.07
C ILE A 56 -7.07 -23.32 6.70
N ASP A 57 -6.72 -22.64 5.61
CA ASP A 57 -6.96 -23.12 4.25
C ASP A 57 -6.32 -24.50 4.01
N ASP A 58 -5.06 -24.67 4.41
CA ASP A 58 -4.33 -25.93 4.29
C ASP A 58 -5.00 -27.06 5.10
N LEU A 59 -5.46 -26.77 6.32
CA LEU A 59 -6.16 -27.75 7.15
C LEU A 59 -7.49 -28.18 6.53
N VAL A 60 -8.27 -27.23 5.98
CA VAL A 60 -9.52 -27.54 5.27
C VAL A 60 -9.26 -28.38 4.03
N LEU A 61 -8.29 -27.98 3.19
CA LEU A 61 -7.94 -28.71 1.96
C LEU A 61 -7.41 -30.12 2.24
N LEU A 62 -6.63 -30.29 3.31
CA LEU A 62 -6.22 -31.62 3.78
C LEU A 62 -7.42 -32.45 4.23
N GLY A 63 -8.40 -31.85 4.90
CA GLY A 63 -9.66 -32.49 5.29
C GLY A 63 -10.45 -32.99 4.08
N VAL A 64 -10.60 -32.13 3.06
CA VAL A 64 -11.24 -32.48 1.78
C VAL A 64 -10.55 -33.68 1.12
N ARG A 65 -9.21 -33.68 1.06
CA ARG A 65 -8.44 -34.81 0.50
C ARG A 65 -8.59 -36.10 1.30
N ALA A 66 -8.79 -36.00 2.61
CA ALA A 66 -8.98 -37.14 3.48
C ALA A 66 -10.43 -37.69 3.44
N GLY A 67 -11.35 -37.01 2.75
CA GLY A 67 -12.78 -37.38 2.69
C GLY A 67 -13.57 -36.88 3.89
N GLY A 68 -13.18 -35.75 4.46
CA GLY A 68 -13.88 -35.11 5.57
C GLY A 68 -15.11 -34.33 5.10
N ASP A 69 -15.98 -34.02 6.05
CA ASP A 69 -17.25 -33.33 5.81
C ASP A 69 -17.06 -31.88 5.31
N LEU A 70 -18.09 -31.39 4.62
CA LEU A 70 -18.14 -30.09 3.95
C LEU A 70 -18.36 -28.92 4.92
N ASP A 71 -18.71 -29.19 6.17
CA ASP A 71 -19.02 -28.18 7.19
C ASP A 71 -17.91 -27.15 7.39
N ASN A 72 -16.66 -27.52 7.12
CA ASN A 72 -15.50 -26.64 7.26
C ASN A 72 -15.14 -25.88 5.96
N LEU A 73 -15.80 -26.14 4.83
CA LEU A 73 -15.49 -25.47 3.56
C LEU A 73 -15.79 -23.98 3.59
N GLN A 74 -16.74 -23.54 4.42
CA GLN A 74 -17.02 -22.12 4.61
C GLN A 74 -15.82 -21.37 5.19
N ALA A 75 -14.90 -22.07 5.86
CA ALA A 75 -13.63 -21.50 6.29
C ALA A 75 -12.64 -21.25 5.15
N LEU A 76 -12.94 -21.56 3.88
CA LEU A 76 -12.14 -21.09 2.74
C LEU A 76 -12.58 -19.70 2.25
N ASP A 77 -13.76 -19.24 2.69
CA ASP A 77 -14.38 -17.99 2.25
C ASP A 77 -14.15 -16.84 3.25
N HIS A 78 -12.94 -16.77 3.79
CA HIS A 78 -12.52 -15.64 4.61
C HIS A 78 -12.24 -14.42 3.73
N GLU A 79 -12.69 -13.22 4.14
CA GLU A 79 -12.35 -11.98 3.44
C GLU A 79 -10.87 -11.64 3.71
N GLU A 80 -10.10 -11.42 2.65
CA GLU A 80 -8.77 -10.84 2.83
C GLU A 80 -8.93 -9.34 3.02
N LEU A 81 -8.47 -8.85 4.17
CA LEU A 81 -8.53 -7.43 4.51
C LEU A 81 -7.86 -6.57 3.44
N SER A 82 -8.69 -5.88 2.65
CA SER A 82 -8.33 -4.71 1.86
C SER A 82 -8.32 -3.49 2.80
N GLU A 83 -7.36 -2.57 2.61
CA GLU A 83 -7.27 -1.34 3.42
C GLU A 83 -8.55 -0.48 3.33
N GLU A 84 -9.40 -0.68 2.31
CA GLU A 84 -10.61 0.10 2.05
C GLU A 84 -11.91 -0.50 2.61
N SER A 85 -11.98 -1.80 2.93
CA SER A 85 -13.26 -2.49 3.24
C SER A 85 -13.63 -2.57 4.73
N LEU A 86 -13.25 -1.57 5.52
CA LEU A 86 -13.29 -1.63 6.99
C LEU A 86 -14.70 -1.52 7.64
N GLU A 87 -15.78 -1.53 6.86
CA GLU A 87 -17.16 -1.32 7.34
C GLU A 87 -18.05 -2.57 7.39
N SER A 88 -17.58 -3.75 6.93
CA SER A 88 -18.40 -4.99 6.92
C SER A 88 -17.77 -6.26 7.55
N CYS A 89 -16.60 -6.18 8.20
CA CYS A 89 -15.83 -7.38 8.57
C CYS A 89 -16.51 -8.34 9.58
N PRO A 90 -16.34 -9.67 9.39
CA PRO A 90 -16.74 -10.71 10.33
C PRO A 90 -15.87 -10.73 11.61
N SER A 91 -16.36 -11.39 12.66
CA SER A 91 -15.79 -11.37 14.01
C SER A 91 -14.33 -11.82 14.12
N GLU A 92 -13.86 -12.73 13.27
CA GLU A 92 -12.49 -13.23 13.29
C GLU A 92 -11.44 -12.19 12.84
N GLU A 93 -11.85 -11.24 11.99
CA GLU A 93 -10.96 -10.22 11.40
C GLU A 93 -10.90 -8.93 12.23
N ILE A 94 -11.83 -8.76 13.18
CA ILE A 94 -11.86 -7.66 14.15
C ILE A 94 -10.55 -7.60 14.94
N PHE A 95 -9.90 -8.76 15.20
CA PHE A 95 -8.64 -8.86 15.93
C PHE A 95 -7.55 -7.96 15.32
N LEU A 96 -7.35 -8.00 13.99
CA LEU A 96 -6.28 -7.27 13.32
C LEU A 96 -6.70 -5.85 12.97
N LEU A 97 -7.94 -5.69 12.53
CA LEU A 97 -8.54 -4.40 12.26
C LEU A 97 -8.41 -3.48 13.47
N ARG A 98 -8.64 -4.00 14.67
CA ARG A 98 -8.55 -3.23 15.91
C ARG A 98 -7.10 -3.04 16.35
N LEU A 99 -6.24 -4.05 16.22
CA LEU A 99 -4.81 -3.95 16.56
C LEU A 99 -4.07 -2.92 15.69
N LEU A 100 -4.39 -2.86 14.40
CA LEU A 100 -3.85 -1.88 13.44
C LEU A 100 -4.48 -0.49 13.63
N LYS A 101 -5.78 -0.39 13.99
CA LYS A 101 -6.47 0.89 14.26
C LYS A 101 -6.20 1.47 15.66
N THR A 102 -5.51 0.77 16.56
CA THR A 102 -5.39 1.18 17.97
C THR A 102 -4.64 2.50 18.20
N ASN A 103 -3.95 3.04 17.20
CA ASN A 103 -3.30 4.36 17.31
C ASN A 103 -4.27 5.55 17.39
N ASN A 104 -5.58 5.36 17.14
CA ASN A 104 -6.53 6.47 17.06
C ASN A 104 -7.67 6.45 18.11
N ILE A 105 -7.57 5.66 19.18
CA ILE A 105 -8.63 5.60 20.20
C ILE A 105 -8.11 6.20 21.50
N ARG A 106 -8.38 7.50 21.66
CA ARG A 106 -7.99 8.29 22.84
C ARG A 106 -8.87 8.05 24.08
N ASP A 107 -9.92 7.21 24.02
CA ASP A 107 -10.98 7.26 25.05
C ASP A 107 -11.72 5.95 25.44
N ASN A 108 -11.19 4.75 25.14
CA ASN A 108 -11.76 3.52 25.72
C ASN A 108 -10.82 2.95 26.78
N SER A 109 -11.35 2.62 27.96
CA SER A 109 -10.56 2.04 29.06
C SER A 109 -9.79 0.81 28.58
N ASP A 110 -8.46 0.87 28.60
CA ASP A 110 -7.55 -0.15 28.07
C ASP A 110 -7.90 -1.60 28.49
N THR A 111 -8.52 -1.75 29.66
CA THR A 111 -8.90 -3.04 30.26
C THR A 111 -10.04 -3.77 29.52
N SER A 112 -10.97 -3.07 28.87
CA SER A 112 -12.05 -3.71 28.11
C SER A 112 -11.58 -4.20 26.74
N LEU A 113 -10.65 -3.48 26.14
CA LEU A 113 -10.10 -3.78 24.82
C LEU A 113 -9.12 -4.96 24.88
N LEU A 114 -8.24 -5.01 25.89
CA LEU A 114 -7.37 -6.16 26.14
C LEU A 114 -8.15 -7.46 26.30
N LYS A 115 -9.22 -7.46 27.10
CA LYS A 115 -10.09 -8.64 27.29
C LYS A 115 -10.74 -9.09 25.99
N PHE A 116 -11.24 -8.14 25.19
CA PHE A 116 -11.84 -8.46 23.90
C PHE A 116 -10.82 -9.09 22.92
N VAL A 117 -9.58 -8.58 22.90
CA VAL A 117 -8.49 -9.11 22.06
C VAL A 117 -8.12 -10.53 22.51
N GLU A 118 -8.02 -10.77 23.82
CA GLU A 118 -7.78 -12.10 24.39
C GLU A 118 -8.92 -13.08 24.03
N GLU A 119 -10.17 -12.64 24.12
CA GLU A 119 -11.35 -13.45 23.77
C GLU A 119 -11.36 -13.80 22.27
N ALA A 120 -11.10 -12.84 21.38
CA ALA A 120 -11.03 -13.07 19.95
C ALA A 120 -9.90 -14.03 19.56
N LEU A 121 -8.72 -13.87 20.17
CA LEU A 121 -7.58 -14.77 19.96
C LEU A 121 -7.88 -16.18 20.47
N ALA A 122 -8.49 -16.29 21.65
CA ALA A 122 -8.90 -17.56 22.22
C ALA A 122 -9.94 -18.27 21.36
N PHE A 123 -10.92 -17.52 20.83
CA PHE A 123 -11.91 -18.04 19.90
C PHE A 123 -11.27 -18.61 18.63
N ARG A 124 -10.43 -17.81 17.95
CA ARG A 124 -9.73 -18.24 16.72
C ARG A 124 -8.85 -19.46 16.96
N SER A 125 -8.14 -19.49 18.09
CA SER A 125 -7.32 -20.63 18.50
C SER A 125 -8.17 -21.88 18.75
N SER A 126 -9.29 -21.74 19.45
CA SER A 126 -10.23 -22.84 19.70
C SER A 126 -10.84 -23.39 18.41
N ALA A 127 -11.23 -22.52 17.47
CA ALA A 127 -11.76 -22.91 16.16
C ALA A 127 -10.71 -23.69 15.36
N THR A 128 -9.47 -23.19 15.31
CA THR A 128 -8.35 -23.85 14.63
C THR A 128 -8.06 -25.23 15.24
N VAL A 129 -8.04 -25.34 16.57
CA VAL A 129 -7.86 -26.64 17.27
C VAL A 129 -9.00 -27.62 16.97
N THR A 130 -10.23 -27.12 16.86
CA THR A 130 -11.39 -27.96 16.51
C THR A 130 -11.26 -28.50 15.09
N LEU A 131 -10.84 -27.68 14.13
CA LEU A 131 -10.54 -28.09 12.76
C LEU A 131 -9.41 -29.13 12.69
N MET A 132 -8.36 -28.96 13.50
CA MET A 132 -7.28 -29.96 13.59
C MET A 132 -7.78 -31.31 14.12
N LYS A 133 -8.70 -31.31 15.09
CA LYS A 133 -9.30 -32.54 15.63
C LYS A 133 -10.18 -33.24 14.59
N SER A 134 -11.03 -32.51 13.89
CA SER A 134 -11.86 -33.09 12.82
C SER A 134 -11.00 -33.67 11.70
N LEU A 135 -9.90 -33.00 11.32
CA LEU A 135 -8.92 -33.54 10.38
C LEU A 135 -8.29 -34.84 10.90
N GLN A 136 -7.88 -34.90 12.16
CA GLN A 136 -7.29 -36.09 12.76
C GLN A 136 -8.27 -37.28 12.77
N GLU A 137 -9.54 -37.04 13.10
CA GLU A 137 -10.61 -38.05 13.06
C GLU A 137 -10.84 -38.56 11.64
N THR A 138 -10.87 -37.66 10.66
CA THR A 138 -11.03 -37.97 9.24
C THR A 138 -9.87 -38.84 8.74
N ILE A 139 -8.62 -38.46 9.05
CA ILE A 139 -7.43 -39.25 8.69
C ILE A 139 -7.49 -40.64 9.33
N SER A 140 -7.91 -40.73 10.59
CA SER A 140 -8.01 -42.01 11.30
C SER A 140 -9.07 -42.92 10.66
N SER A 141 -10.23 -42.36 10.30
CA SER A 141 -11.28 -43.07 9.54
C SER A 141 -10.76 -43.57 8.18
N GLN A 142 -10.03 -42.71 7.47
CA GLN A 142 -9.44 -43.04 6.18
C GLN A 142 -8.40 -44.16 6.28
N GLN A 143 -7.56 -44.13 7.31
CA GLN A 143 -6.58 -45.18 7.60
C GLN A 143 -7.27 -46.51 7.92
N ALA A 144 -8.26 -46.53 8.82
CA ALA A 144 -9.01 -47.74 9.16
C ALA A 144 -9.69 -48.36 7.93
N ARG A 145 -10.21 -47.53 7.01
CA ARG A 145 -10.80 -47.97 5.75
C ARG A 145 -9.74 -48.60 4.82
N SER A 146 -8.59 -47.96 4.67
CA SER A 146 -7.47 -48.47 3.87
C SER A 146 -6.95 -49.81 4.40
N GLU A 147 -6.82 -49.94 5.73
CA GLU A 147 -6.45 -51.19 6.39
C GLU A 147 -7.49 -52.29 6.15
N SER A 148 -8.78 -51.98 6.26
CA SER A 148 -9.86 -52.94 6.00
C SER A 148 -9.83 -53.47 4.55
N LEU A 149 -9.53 -52.59 3.59
CA LEU A 149 -9.34 -52.95 2.18
C LEU A 149 -8.11 -53.84 2.00
N SER A 150 -6.98 -53.50 2.64
CA SER A 150 -5.76 -54.31 2.60
C SER A 150 -6.00 -55.72 3.13
N LEU A 151 -6.67 -55.85 4.29
CA LEU A 151 -7.04 -57.14 4.88
C LEU A 151 -7.96 -57.95 3.96
N ALA A 152 -8.91 -57.29 3.29
CA ALA A 152 -9.81 -57.96 2.34
C ALA A 152 -9.04 -58.49 1.11
N LEU A 153 -8.15 -57.68 0.53
CA LEU A 153 -7.37 -58.05 -0.66
C LEU A 153 -6.30 -59.12 -0.40
N ASN A 154 -5.76 -59.20 0.82
CA ASN A 154 -4.76 -60.21 1.21
C ASN A 154 -5.34 -61.63 1.41
N GLY A 155 -6.59 -61.87 1.02
CA GLY A 155 -7.23 -63.19 1.07
C GLY A 155 -7.60 -63.67 2.48
N GLN A 156 -7.52 -62.78 3.49
CA GLN A 156 -7.94 -63.09 4.87
C GLN A 156 -9.46 -63.05 5.06
N LYS A 157 -10.22 -62.59 4.06
CA LYS A 157 -11.68 -62.45 4.09
C LYS A 157 -12.34 -63.13 2.88
N SER A 158 -13.66 -63.29 2.91
CA SER A 158 -14.42 -63.91 1.81
C SER A 158 -14.49 -63.00 0.58
N ASN A 159 -14.77 -63.58 -0.60
CA ASN A 159 -14.96 -62.80 -1.83
C ASN A 159 -16.06 -61.73 -1.70
N GLU A 160 -17.11 -62.00 -0.92
CA GLU A 160 -18.17 -61.03 -0.64
C GLU A 160 -17.63 -59.82 0.16
N ASP A 161 -16.76 -60.07 1.14
CA ASP A 161 -16.11 -59.04 1.94
C ASP A 161 -15.17 -58.15 1.09
N VAL A 162 -14.53 -58.73 0.07
CA VAL A 162 -13.71 -57.98 -0.88
C VAL A 162 -14.57 -57.02 -1.71
N ILE A 163 -15.71 -57.49 -2.21
CA ILE A 163 -16.65 -56.66 -2.98
C ILE A 163 -17.18 -55.51 -2.12
N VAL A 164 -17.55 -55.78 -0.86
CA VAL A 164 -18.02 -54.75 0.07
C VAL A 164 -16.92 -53.74 0.39
N ALA A 165 -15.69 -54.19 0.65
CA ALA A 165 -14.56 -53.30 0.93
C ALA A 165 -14.21 -52.41 -0.28
N LEU A 166 -14.24 -52.95 -1.50
CA LEU A 166 -14.02 -52.21 -2.74
C LEU A 166 -15.12 -51.18 -2.99
N ARG A 167 -16.39 -51.55 -2.80
CA ARG A 167 -17.51 -50.60 -2.92
C ARG A 167 -17.37 -49.46 -1.92
N ASN A 168 -17.11 -49.76 -0.66
CA ASN A 168 -16.91 -48.74 0.37
C ASN A 168 -15.67 -47.85 0.10
N HIS A 169 -14.62 -48.42 -0.52
CA HIS A 169 -13.49 -47.63 -0.98
C HIS A 169 -13.86 -46.66 -2.11
N ASN A 170 -14.59 -47.17 -3.10
CA ASN A 170 -15.06 -46.41 -4.25
C ASN A 170 -16.06 -45.31 -3.87
N ASP A 171 -17.00 -45.59 -2.96
CA ASP A 171 -18.01 -44.63 -2.53
C ASP A 171 -17.38 -43.41 -1.85
N CYS A 172 -16.37 -43.58 -1.00
CA CYS A 172 -15.68 -42.43 -0.43
C CYS A 172 -14.64 -41.80 -1.38
N LEU A 173 -14.10 -42.49 -2.39
CA LEU A 173 -13.37 -41.80 -3.46
C LEU A 173 -14.30 -40.85 -4.24
N LYS A 174 -15.55 -41.25 -4.45
CA LYS A 174 -16.57 -40.40 -5.06
C LYS A 174 -16.88 -39.19 -4.19
N GLU A 175 -17.03 -39.38 -2.88
CA GLU A 175 -17.20 -38.30 -1.91
C GLU A 175 -16.02 -37.32 -1.91
N VAL A 176 -14.77 -37.82 -1.90
CA VAL A 176 -13.57 -36.97 -2.02
C VAL A 176 -13.59 -36.15 -3.32
N ALA A 177 -14.01 -36.75 -4.44
CA ALA A 177 -14.10 -36.04 -5.72
C ALA A 177 -15.20 -34.96 -5.70
N GLU A 178 -16.35 -35.26 -5.09
CA GLU A 178 -17.45 -34.29 -4.89
C GLU A 178 -17.00 -33.13 -3.99
N ASN A 179 -16.33 -33.43 -2.87
CA ASN A 179 -15.83 -32.41 -1.93
C ASN A 179 -14.74 -31.55 -2.56
N ALA A 180 -13.82 -32.15 -3.33
CA ALA A 180 -12.80 -31.42 -4.07
C ALA A 180 -13.42 -30.49 -5.13
N SER A 181 -14.46 -30.93 -5.84
CA SER A 181 -15.18 -30.11 -6.81
C SER A 181 -15.81 -28.88 -6.15
N GLN A 182 -16.40 -29.04 -4.96
CA GLN A 182 -16.97 -27.92 -4.19
C GLN A 182 -15.89 -26.96 -3.69
N ALA A 183 -14.78 -27.46 -3.14
CA ALA A 183 -13.65 -26.62 -2.73
C ALA A 183 -13.09 -25.80 -3.91
N ILE A 184 -12.94 -26.43 -5.08
CA ILE A 184 -12.53 -25.76 -6.32
C ILE A 184 -13.53 -24.67 -6.72
N SER A 185 -14.84 -24.91 -6.57
CA SER A 185 -15.87 -23.91 -6.85
C SER A 185 -15.72 -22.67 -5.97
N ILE A 186 -15.54 -22.85 -4.66
CA ILE A 186 -15.35 -21.74 -3.71
C ILE A 186 -14.10 -20.94 -4.05
N ILE A 187 -12.98 -21.63 -4.31
CA ILE A 187 -11.71 -20.98 -4.68
C ILE A 187 -11.86 -20.22 -6.00
N ASN A 188 -12.52 -20.78 -7.01
CA ASN A 188 -12.74 -20.09 -8.28
C ASN A 188 -13.63 -18.86 -8.13
N GLU A 189 -14.64 -18.91 -7.26
CA GLU A 189 -15.48 -17.76 -6.95
C GLU A 189 -14.70 -16.65 -6.24
N LYS A 190 -13.78 -17.02 -5.34
CA LYS A 190 -12.81 -16.09 -4.72
C LYS A 190 -11.87 -15.47 -5.76
N HIS A 191 -11.28 -16.27 -6.64
CA HIS A 191 -10.43 -15.75 -7.73
C HIS A 191 -11.17 -14.79 -8.66
N LYS A 192 -12.45 -15.07 -8.96
CA LYS A 192 -13.29 -14.18 -9.76
C LYS A 192 -13.51 -12.84 -9.06
N ARG A 193 -13.84 -12.84 -7.76
CA ARG A 193 -13.96 -11.60 -6.97
C ARG A 193 -12.67 -10.77 -7.00
N TYR A 194 -11.51 -11.39 -6.80
CA TYR A 194 -10.23 -10.67 -6.89
C TYR A 194 -9.95 -10.10 -8.26
N LEU A 195 -10.30 -10.82 -9.33
CA LEU A 195 -10.15 -10.30 -10.68
C LEU A 195 -11.03 -9.06 -10.90
N ASP A 196 -12.27 -9.10 -10.41
CA ASP A 196 -13.20 -7.98 -10.49
C ASP A 196 -12.69 -6.77 -9.67
N GLU A 197 -12.15 -6.98 -8.47
CA GLU A 197 -11.56 -5.93 -7.62
C GLU A 197 -10.30 -5.30 -8.25
N ILE A 198 -9.42 -6.12 -8.83
CA ILE A 198 -8.22 -5.63 -9.53
C ILE A 198 -8.61 -4.76 -10.73
N GLU A 199 -9.60 -5.19 -11.54
CA GLU A 199 -10.03 -4.40 -12.68
C GLU A 199 -10.72 -3.10 -12.23
N ALA A 200 -11.49 -3.13 -11.14
CA ALA A 200 -12.06 -1.93 -10.53
C ALA A 200 -10.98 -0.96 -10.06
N PHE A 201 -9.97 -1.43 -9.32
CA PHE A 201 -8.83 -0.63 -8.87
C PHE A 201 -8.09 0.01 -10.05
N LYS A 202 -7.80 -0.76 -11.10
CA LYS A 202 -7.15 -0.26 -12.31
C LYS A 202 -7.97 0.83 -13.01
N SER A 203 -9.30 0.67 -13.07
CA SER A 203 -10.20 1.67 -13.65
C SER A 203 -10.23 2.96 -12.82
N ASN A 204 -10.23 2.84 -11.49
CA ASN A 204 -10.18 3.97 -10.56
C ASN A 204 -8.86 4.72 -10.67
N HIS A 205 -7.74 4.00 -10.65
CA HIS A 205 -6.41 4.60 -10.80
C HIS A 205 -6.27 5.36 -12.13
N SER A 206 -6.79 4.80 -13.23
CA SER A 206 -6.82 5.48 -14.52
C SER A 206 -7.64 6.77 -14.48
N ARG A 207 -8.80 6.76 -13.82
CA ARG A 207 -9.66 7.94 -13.62
C ARG A 207 -8.96 9.00 -12.77
N GLU A 208 -8.32 8.61 -11.68
CA GLU A 208 -7.55 9.52 -10.81
C GLU A 208 -6.37 10.15 -11.55
N LEU A 209 -5.65 9.36 -12.36
CA LEU A 209 -4.55 9.89 -13.18
C LEU A 209 -5.03 10.93 -14.21
N GLN A 210 -6.20 10.70 -14.80
CA GLN A 210 -6.82 11.69 -15.72
C GLN A 210 -7.22 12.96 -14.96
N GLU A 211 -7.76 12.82 -13.76
CA GLU A 211 -8.16 13.95 -12.92
C GLU A 211 -6.95 14.78 -12.47
N ILE A 212 -5.86 14.15 -12.06
CA ILE A 212 -4.59 14.84 -11.74
C ILE A 212 -4.10 15.64 -12.95
N LYS A 213 -4.12 15.05 -14.16
CA LYS A 213 -3.73 15.76 -15.39
C LYS A 213 -4.64 16.96 -15.68
N ARG A 214 -5.95 16.82 -15.48
CA ARG A 214 -6.92 17.91 -15.64
C ARG A 214 -6.61 19.07 -14.69
N ILE A 215 -6.47 18.77 -13.40
CA ILE A 215 -6.18 19.77 -12.36
C ILE A 215 -4.83 20.44 -12.61
N SER A 216 -3.81 19.68 -13.04
CA SER A 216 -2.50 20.25 -13.40
C SER A 216 -2.62 21.25 -14.55
N GLY A 217 -3.41 20.94 -15.58
CA GLY A 217 -3.67 21.86 -16.68
C GLY A 217 -4.42 23.13 -16.24
N GLU A 218 -5.44 22.98 -15.38
CA GLU A 218 -6.19 24.12 -14.82
C GLU A 218 -5.30 25.03 -13.95
N LEU A 219 -4.36 24.45 -13.22
CA LEU A 219 -3.38 25.20 -12.44
C LEU A 219 -2.42 25.97 -13.35
N GLU A 220 -1.92 25.35 -14.43
CA GLU A 220 -1.07 26.02 -15.43
C GLU A 220 -1.80 27.18 -16.10
N GLU A 221 -3.06 27.01 -16.47
CA GLU A 221 -3.91 28.08 -17.03
C GLU A 221 -4.09 29.21 -16.01
N SER A 222 -4.40 28.90 -14.76
CA SER A 222 -4.56 29.90 -13.70
C SER A 222 -3.27 30.68 -13.43
N ILE A 223 -2.10 30.02 -13.46
CA ILE A 223 -0.79 30.68 -13.35
C ILE A 223 -0.57 31.61 -14.55
N ALA A 224 -0.88 31.18 -15.77
CA ALA A 224 -0.73 32.02 -16.96
C ALA A 224 -1.64 33.26 -16.91
N GLU A 225 -2.91 33.11 -16.50
CA GLU A 225 -3.83 34.22 -16.29
C GLU A 225 -3.35 35.19 -15.20
N LEU A 226 -2.80 34.66 -14.09
CA LEU A 226 -2.23 35.48 -13.03
C LEU A 226 -1.04 36.29 -13.54
N GLU A 227 -0.11 35.67 -14.27
CA GLU A 227 1.02 36.38 -14.87
C GLU A 227 0.56 37.44 -15.88
N GLU A 228 -0.47 37.15 -16.69
CA GLU A 228 -1.04 38.13 -17.62
C GLU A 228 -1.67 39.30 -16.85
N SER A 229 -2.40 39.04 -15.76
CA SER A 229 -2.99 40.07 -14.91
C SER A 229 -1.91 40.95 -14.26
N GLN A 230 -0.78 40.37 -13.83
CA GLN A 230 0.38 41.11 -13.32
C GLN A 230 1.00 41.99 -14.41
N ARG A 231 1.20 41.46 -15.63
CA ARG A 231 1.69 42.25 -16.78
C ARG A 231 0.75 43.42 -17.08
N LYS A 232 -0.56 43.20 -17.11
CA LYS A 232 -1.58 44.25 -17.29
C LYS A 232 -1.52 45.31 -16.19
N LEU A 233 -1.36 44.90 -14.93
CA LEU A 233 -1.24 45.82 -13.80
C LEU A 233 0.00 46.72 -13.90
N VAL A 234 1.15 46.15 -14.26
CA VAL A 234 2.40 46.91 -14.45
C VAL A 234 2.25 47.94 -15.57
N VAL A 235 1.62 47.56 -16.70
CA VAL A 235 1.34 48.50 -17.80
C VAL A 235 0.41 49.62 -17.36
N LEU A 236 -0.65 49.33 -16.62
CA LEU A 236 -1.57 50.33 -16.08
C LEU A 236 -0.89 51.27 -15.07
N GLN A 237 0.03 50.76 -14.24
CA GLN A 237 0.85 51.58 -13.35
C GLN A 237 1.77 52.50 -14.14
N LEU A 238 2.44 52.02 -15.19
CA LEU A 238 3.26 52.85 -16.07
C LEU A 238 2.45 53.94 -16.78
N GLN A 239 1.27 53.61 -17.33
CA GLN A 239 0.38 54.60 -17.97
C GLN A 239 -0.14 55.64 -16.98
N ARG A 240 -0.44 55.24 -15.74
CA ARG A 240 -0.81 56.17 -14.67
C ARG A 240 0.33 57.13 -14.33
N HIS A 241 1.57 56.66 -14.37
CA HIS A 241 2.75 57.53 -14.16
C HIS A 241 3.11 58.38 -15.39
N GLY A 242 2.87 57.90 -16.61
CA GLY A 242 3.08 58.67 -17.84
C GLY A 242 2.01 59.73 -18.11
N SER A 243 0.74 59.45 -17.80
CA SER A 243 -0.38 60.39 -18.03
C SER A 243 -0.40 61.59 -17.07
N VAL A 244 0.36 61.56 -15.97
CA VAL A 244 0.52 62.73 -15.09
C VAL A 244 1.42 63.80 -15.72
N MET A 245 2.20 63.46 -16.75
CA MET A 245 3.15 64.38 -17.39
C MET A 245 2.54 65.23 -18.53
N ASP A 246 1.42 64.81 -19.11
CA ASP A 246 0.80 65.48 -20.28
C ASP A 246 -0.39 66.39 -19.95
N ALA A 247 -0.71 66.61 -18.67
CA ALA A 247 -1.81 67.49 -18.25
C ALA A 247 -1.34 68.85 -17.66
N SER A 248 -0.17 69.35 -18.04
CA SER A 248 0.31 70.67 -17.59
C SER A 248 1.10 71.38 -18.68
N GLY A 249 0.37 71.90 -19.68
CA GLY A 249 0.98 72.61 -20.81
C GLY A 249 0.06 73.60 -21.50
N ALA A 250 -0.68 74.45 -20.76
CA ALA A 250 -1.24 75.69 -21.31
C ALA A 250 -1.76 76.63 -20.21
N ASN A 251 -0.90 77.50 -19.69
CA ASN A 251 -1.09 78.95 -19.61
C ASN A 251 -0.20 79.55 -18.52
N ALA A 252 0.82 80.28 -18.97
CA ALA A 252 1.43 81.33 -18.20
C ALA A 252 0.44 82.50 -18.11
N VAL A 253 0.17 83.00 -16.89
CA VAL A 253 0.16 84.43 -16.53
C VAL A 253 -0.21 84.58 -15.04
N ASN A 254 0.76 85.14 -14.30
CA ASN A 254 0.68 85.84 -13.01
C ASN A 254 0.20 85.14 -11.73
N GLY A 255 1.19 84.85 -10.86
CA GLY A 255 1.31 85.55 -9.58
C GLY A 255 0.60 84.95 -8.36
N GLY A 256 1.38 84.24 -7.52
CA GLY A 256 1.20 84.27 -6.06
C GLY A 256 0.96 82.94 -5.34
N ILE A 257 2.02 82.48 -4.66
CA ILE A 257 2.01 81.91 -3.29
C ILE A 257 1.58 80.42 -3.10
N SER A 258 2.56 79.68 -2.53
CA SER A 258 2.45 78.60 -1.52
C SER A 258 2.48 77.13 -1.96
N THR A 259 3.65 76.53 -1.71
CA THR A 259 3.91 75.16 -1.21
C THR A 259 2.97 74.01 -1.63
N HIS A 260 3.51 73.06 -2.39
CA HIS A 260 3.65 71.68 -1.90
C HIS A 260 4.71 70.88 -2.69
N LYS A 261 5.57 70.21 -1.92
CA LYS A 261 6.64 69.27 -2.31
C LYS A 261 6.34 68.39 -3.53
N SER A 262 7.22 68.44 -4.53
CA SER A 262 7.39 67.40 -5.54
C SER A 262 8.12 66.20 -4.93
N SER A 263 7.40 65.11 -4.63
CA SER A 263 8.00 63.81 -4.32
C SER A 263 8.11 63.03 -5.63
N ASP A 264 9.13 63.35 -6.40
CA ASP A 264 9.67 62.48 -7.44
C ASP A 264 10.16 61.20 -6.73
N LYS A 265 9.43 60.09 -6.88
CA LYS A 265 9.70 58.86 -6.12
C LYS A 265 10.86 58.12 -6.77
N SER A 266 12.06 58.69 -6.66
CA SER A 266 13.30 57.94 -6.83
C SER A 266 13.29 56.83 -5.79
N MET A 267 13.44 55.59 -6.27
CA MET A 267 13.58 54.41 -5.41
C MET A 267 14.66 54.73 -4.37
N SER A 268 14.29 54.72 -3.09
CA SER A 268 15.20 55.13 -2.04
C SER A 268 16.43 54.22 -2.08
N TRP A 269 17.60 54.75 -1.73
CA TRP A 269 18.81 53.93 -1.56
C TRP A 269 18.57 52.71 -0.66
N GLN A 270 17.63 52.84 0.29
CA GLN A 270 17.19 51.74 1.15
C GLN A 270 16.40 50.68 0.37
N ASP A 271 15.44 51.07 -0.48
CA ASP A 271 14.64 50.15 -1.29
C ASP A 271 15.52 49.38 -2.30
N LEU A 272 16.53 50.06 -2.87
CA LEU A 272 17.51 49.43 -3.75
C LEU A 272 18.37 48.39 -3.00
N LYS A 273 18.76 48.71 -1.77
CA LYS A 273 19.52 47.80 -0.91
C LYS A 273 18.69 46.57 -0.54
N ASP A 274 17.44 46.77 -0.15
CA ASP A 274 16.52 45.68 0.22
C ASP A 274 16.23 44.76 -0.99
N ALA A 275 16.11 45.34 -2.20
CA ALA A 275 15.96 44.56 -3.44
C ALA A 275 17.21 43.72 -3.78
N VAL A 276 18.41 44.26 -3.55
CA VAL A 276 19.67 43.53 -3.75
C VAL A 276 19.82 42.39 -2.73
N ASP A 277 19.46 42.63 -1.47
CA ASP A 277 19.49 41.60 -0.44
C ASP A 277 18.45 40.49 -0.73
N ALA A 278 17.24 40.86 -1.17
CA ALA A 278 16.24 39.89 -1.62
C ALA A 278 16.73 39.05 -2.82
N ALA A 279 17.32 39.68 -3.84
CA ALA A 279 17.89 38.98 -4.99
C ALA A 279 19.02 38.02 -4.59
N LYS A 280 19.84 38.41 -3.60
CA LYS A 280 20.90 37.55 -3.06
C LYS A 280 20.35 36.34 -2.33
N THR A 281 19.31 36.50 -1.52
CA THR A 281 18.64 35.38 -0.85
C THR A 281 17.99 34.43 -1.86
N LEU A 282 17.33 34.98 -2.89
CA LEU A 282 16.71 34.19 -3.96
C LEU A 282 17.75 33.38 -4.75
N ALA A 283 18.88 33.99 -5.11
CA ALA A 283 19.97 33.31 -5.79
C ALA A 283 20.58 32.19 -4.92
N GLY A 284 20.71 32.42 -3.61
CA GLY A 284 21.15 31.40 -2.65
C GLY A 284 20.19 30.21 -2.57
N ASN A 285 18.89 30.46 -2.51
CA ASN A 285 17.88 29.41 -2.50
C ASN A 285 17.88 28.60 -3.81
N ARG A 286 18.01 29.28 -4.96
CA ARG A 286 18.08 28.62 -6.28
C ARG A 286 19.32 27.73 -6.41
N LEU A 287 20.45 28.15 -5.83
CA LEU A 287 21.67 27.35 -5.80
C LEU A 287 21.53 26.10 -4.93
N LEU A 288 20.86 26.22 -3.77
CA LEU A 288 20.54 25.10 -2.88
C LEU A 288 19.63 24.07 -3.56
N GLU A 289 18.55 24.54 -4.18
CA GLU A 289 17.61 23.70 -4.95
C GLU A 289 18.33 22.94 -6.07
N LEU A 290 19.23 23.62 -6.79
CA LEU A 290 20.03 23.00 -7.85
C LEU A 290 20.99 21.93 -7.30
N HIS A 291 21.66 22.20 -6.18
CA HIS A 291 22.54 21.21 -5.54
C HIS A 291 21.76 19.98 -5.08
N GLN A 292 20.58 20.18 -4.48
CA GLN A 292 19.71 19.08 -4.04
C GLN A 292 19.23 18.25 -5.24
N THR A 293 18.82 18.90 -6.33
CA THR A 293 18.42 18.22 -7.58
C THR A 293 19.58 17.44 -8.20
N GLN A 294 20.82 17.94 -8.09
CA GLN A 294 22.00 17.25 -8.58
C GLN A 294 22.31 16.00 -7.74
N GLU A 295 22.12 16.08 -6.42
CA GLU A 295 22.31 14.95 -5.52
C GLU A 295 21.23 13.87 -5.73
N ASP A 296 19.97 14.27 -5.91
CA ASP A 296 18.87 13.36 -6.26
C ASP A 296 19.13 12.64 -7.60
N ASN A 297 19.61 13.37 -8.61
CA ASN A 297 19.97 12.77 -9.91
C ASN A 297 21.12 11.75 -9.77
N LEU A 298 22.07 11.98 -8.87
CA LEU A 298 23.15 11.04 -8.61
C LEU A 298 22.63 9.76 -7.94
N ILE A 299 21.69 9.89 -7.00
CA ILE A 299 21.02 8.76 -6.35
C ILE A 299 20.26 7.93 -7.39
N LEU A 300 19.41 8.58 -8.19
CA LEU A 300 18.63 7.91 -9.24
C LEU A 300 19.53 7.21 -10.27
N SER A 301 20.65 7.83 -10.64
CA SER A 301 21.61 7.21 -11.57
C SER A 301 22.25 5.95 -10.99
N LYS A 302 22.48 5.92 -9.67
CA LYS A 302 23.01 4.73 -8.98
C LYS A 302 21.96 3.62 -8.93
N GLU A 303 20.73 3.94 -8.54
CA GLU A 303 19.61 2.98 -8.51
C GLU A 303 19.35 2.36 -9.88
N LEU A 304 19.42 3.17 -10.94
CA LEU A 304 19.26 2.70 -12.31
C LEU A 304 20.38 1.71 -12.71
N GLY A 305 21.62 1.95 -12.26
CA GLY A 305 22.72 1.01 -12.45
C GLY A 305 22.53 -0.31 -11.70
N ASP A 306 22.02 -0.27 -10.47
CA ASP A 306 21.73 -1.45 -9.66
C ASP A 306 20.61 -2.30 -10.30
N LEU A 307 19.55 -1.65 -10.82
CA LEU A 307 18.47 -2.31 -11.56
C LEU A 307 18.97 -2.95 -12.86
N GLU A 308 19.85 -2.28 -13.61
CA GLU A 308 20.44 -2.86 -14.82
C GLU A 308 21.30 -4.09 -14.50
N GLY A 309 21.98 -4.10 -13.35
CA GLY A 309 22.70 -5.26 -12.82
C GLY A 309 21.78 -6.44 -12.54
N GLN A 310 20.71 -6.22 -11.78
CA GLN A 310 19.72 -7.25 -11.46
C GLN A 310 19.09 -7.86 -12.72
N LEU A 311 18.73 -7.01 -13.69
CA LEU A 311 18.16 -7.46 -14.96
C LEU A 311 19.12 -8.35 -15.77
N LYS A 312 20.43 -8.06 -15.73
CA LYS A 312 21.45 -8.91 -16.37
C LYS A 312 21.56 -10.27 -15.67
N ASP A 313 21.47 -10.31 -14.36
CA ASP A 313 21.51 -11.55 -13.58
C ASP A 313 20.28 -12.42 -13.81
N GLU A 314 19.07 -11.84 -13.84
CA GLU A 314 17.85 -12.57 -14.18
C GLU A 314 17.90 -13.15 -15.60
N LYS A 315 18.36 -12.34 -16.56
CA LYS A 315 18.56 -12.81 -17.93
C LYS A 315 19.58 -13.96 -17.98
N TYR A 316 20.62 -13.92 -17.14
CA TYR A 316 21.59 -15.01 -17.00
C TYR A 316 20.93 -16.29 -16.45
N VAL A 317 20.04 -16.18 -15.47
CA VAL A 317 19.27 -17.33 -14.95
C VAL A 317 18.43 -17.96 -16.06
N LEU A 318 17.73 -17.16 -16.87
CA LEU A 318 16.90 -17.64 -17.98
C LEU A 318 17.69 -18.34 -19.09
N VAL A 319 18.94 -17.94 -19.33
CA VAL A 319 19.83 -18.62 -20.30
C VAL A 319 20.74 -19.66 -19.64
N SER A 320 20.60 -19.89 -18.34
CA SER A 320 21.44 -20.81 -17.60
C SER A 320 21.13 -22.25 -18.01
N LYS A 321 22.18 -23.08 -18.07
CA LYS A 321 22.04 -24.50 -18.41
C LYS A 321 21.04 -25.27 -17.53
N PRO A 322 20.98 -25.06 -16.18
CA PRO A 322 19.98 -25.72 -15.35
C PRO A 322 18.54 -25.30 -15.69
N TYR A 323 18.31 -24.01 -15.94
CA TYR A 323 17.00 -23.49 -16.33
C TYR A 323 16.56 -24.05 -17.68
N MET A 324 17.45 -24.09 -18.67
CA MET A 324 17.18 -24.72 -19.97
C MET A 324 16.80 -26.19 -19.83
N ILE A 325 17.55 -26.97 -19.03
CA ILE A 325 17.23 -28.38 -18.78
C ILE A 325 15.85 -28.56 -18.12
N LEU A 326 15.51 -27.69 -17.17
CA LEU A 326 14.20 -27.72 -16.51
C LEU A 326 13.07 -27.34 -17.48
N ASN A 327 13.29 -26.32 -18.31
CA ASN A 327 12.35 -25.90 -19.35
C ASN A 327 12.12 -27.01 -20.39
N ASP A 328 13.18 -27.70 -20.83
CA ASP A 328 13.06 -28.82 -21.78
C ASP A 328 12.25 -29.99 -21.17
N LYS A 329 12.48 -30.29 -19.88
CA LYS A 329 11.69 -31.29 -19.16
C LYS A 329 10.22 -30.88 -19.02
N LEU A 330 9.96 -29.61 -18.75
CA LEU A 330 8.59 -29.07 -18.67
C LEU A 330 7.87 -29.23 -20.00
N GLN A 331 8.52 -28.87 -21.11
CA GLN A 331 7.94 -29.01 -22.45
C GLN A 331 7.67 -30.47 -22.80
N HIS A 332 8.58 -31.39 -22.44
CA HIS A 332 8.37 -32.83 -22.62
C HIS A 332 7.14 -33.32 -21.84
N LEU A 333 7.04 -33.00 -20.55
CA LEU A 333 5.91 -33.41 -19.72
C LEU A 333 4.60 -32.84 -20.25
N ASN A 334 4.60 -31.59 -20.71
CA ASN A 334 3.42 -30.96 -21.30
C ASN A 334 2.98 -31.68 -22.59
N ALA A 335 3.92 -32.06 -23.46
CA ALA A 335 3.61 -32.87 -24.64
C ALA A 335 3.05 -34.26 -24.28
N GLU A 336 3.54 -34.86 -23.19
CA GLU A 336 3.02 -36.14 -22.71
C GLU A 336 1.59 -36.03 -22.16
N ILE A 337 1.31 -34.94 -21.43
CA ILE A 337 -0.04 -34.62 -20.95
C ILE A 337 -1.01 -34.44 -22.12
N GLU A 338 -0.63 -33.68 -23.16
CA GLU A 338 -1.45 -33.53 -24.37
C GLU A 338 -1.72 -34.86 -25.06
N ARG A 339 -0.71 -35.75 -25.12
CA ARG A 339 -0.87 -37.09 -25.68
C ARG A 339 -1.88 -37.92 -24.90
N TYR A 340 -1.81 -37.92 -23.57
CA TYR A 340 -2.77 -38.64 -22.73
C TYR A 340 -4.17 -38.03 -22.83
N ARG A 341 -4.27 -36.69 -22.90
CA ARG A 341 -5.53 -35.98 -23.13
C ARG A 341 -6.22 -36.47 -24.41
N GLY A 342 -5.49 -36.46 -25.54
CA GLY A 342 -6.03 -36.96 -26.81
C GLY A 342 -6.41 -38.45 -26.77
N LEU A 343 -5.68 -39.27 -26.00
CA LEU A 343 -6.03 -40.69 -25.83
C LEU A 343 -7.33 -40.87 -25.03
N VAL A 344 -7.56 -40.01 -24.03
CA VAL A 344 -8.79 -40.02 -23.23
C VAL A 344 -9.97 -39.52 -24.06
N GLU A 345 -9.78 -38.50 -24.90
CA GLU A 345 -10.82 -37.99 -25.81
C GLU A 345 -11.26 -39.06 -26.82
N VAL A 346 -10.33 -39.85 -27.36
CA VAL A 346 -10.65 -40.98 -28.26
C VAL A 346 -11.40 -42.11 -27.55
N LEU A 347 -11.26 -42.26 -26.24
CA LEU A 347 -12.00 -43.26 -25.45
C LEU A 347 -13.39 -42.77 -25.03
N GLN A 348 -13.70 -41.49 -25.24
CA GLN A 348 -14.99 -40.86 -24.92
C GLN A 348 -15.91 -40.71 -26.15
N GLU A 349 -15.41 -40.94 -27.36
CA GLU A 349 -16.19 -41.22 -28.59
C GLU A 349 -16.43 -42.73 -28.75
#